data_AF-A0AAN8WMZ4-F1
#
_entry.id   AF-A0AAN8WMZ4-F1
#
_cell.length_a   1.000
_cell.length_b   1.000
_cell.length_c   1.000
_cell.angle_alpha   90.00
_cell.angle_beta   90.00
_cell.angle_gamma   90.00
#
_symmetry.space_group_name_H-M   'P 1'
#
loop_
_entity.id
_entity.type
_entity.pdbx_description
1 polymer ?
#
loop_
_entity_poly.entity_id
_entity_poly.type
_entity_poly.pdbx_seq_one_letter_code
_entity_poly.pdbx_strand_id
1 'polypeptide(L)'
;MCWENSRLSASKVSKPGRFGDYLCDAPLDLIRSAVNAMKDFQPNPDFIMWTGDDTAHVDDKYFSTDTVFSIIADITEVLNNSFPNTMFMPVMGNHDYYKKSQLPPGESELQSRVADLWEQWLLDYPGAYEEFHH
;
A
#
# COMPACT_ATOMS: atom_id res chain seq x y z
N MET A 1 -0.69 8.58 8.78
CA MET A 1 -0.65 8.48 10.27
C MET A 1 0.37 9.50 10.78
N CYS A 2 0.01 10.34 11.76
CA CYS A 2 0.93 11.35 12.30
C CYS A 2 1.79 10.76 13.41
N TRP A 3 2.91 10.15 13.04
CA TRP A 3 3.87 9.66 14.02
C TRP A 3 4.76 10.80 14.50
N GLU A 4 5.19 10.75 15.77
CA GLU A 4 6.16 11.72 16.29
C GLU A 4 7.49 11.53 15.55
N ASN A 5 7.72 12.38 14.55
CA ASN A 5 8.91 12.32 13.71
C ASN A 5 10.12 12.77 14.53
N SER A 6 10.99 11.84 14.94
CA SER A 6 12.11 12.13 15.86
C SER A 6 13.31 12.81 15.20
N ARG A 7 13.25 13.15 13.91
CA ARG A 7 14.40 13.73 13.19
C ARG A 7 14.11 14.99 12.36
N LEU A 8 12.85 15.26 12.03
CA LEU A 8 12.47 16.41 11.19
C LEU A 8 11.14 16.99 11.66
N SER A 9 11.12 17.68 12.81
CA SER A 9 10.22 18.80 13.09
C SER A 9 10.26 19.14 14.57
N ALA A 10 10.64 20.38 14.89
CA ALA A 10 10.47 20.96 16.21
C ALA A 10 8.98 21.24 16.56
N SER A 11 8.02 20.88 15.71
CA SER A 11 6.59 21.07 15.94
C SER A 11 5.84 19.73 15.96
N LYS A 12 5.52 19.27 17.17
CA LYS A 12 4.54 18.21 17.41
C LYS A 12 3.21 18.61 16.73
N VAL A 13 2.70 17.79 15.82
CA VAL A 13 1.37 18.01 15.24
C VAL A 13 0.34 17.79 16.35
N SER A 14 -0.17 18.88 16.91
CA SER A 14 -0.99 18.84 18.12
C SER A 14 -2.41 18.35 17.88
N LYS A 15 -2.95 18.57 16.66
CA LYS A 15 -4.30 18.17 16.28
C LYS A 15 -4.41 17.99 14.76
N PRO A 16 -4.00 16.83 14.21
CA PRO A 16 -4.18 16.56 12.80
C PRO A 16 -5.68 16.51 12.44
N GLY A 17 -6.00 16.91 11.21
CA GLY A 17 -7.36 16.76 10.68
C GLY A 17 -7.73 15.29 10.47
N ARG A 18 -9.02 15.01 10.27
CA ARG A 18 -9.51 13.65 9.98
C ARG A 18 -8.79 13.01 8.79
N PHE A 19 -8.52 13.80 7.76
CA PHE A 19 -7.87 13.35 6.53
C PHE A 19 -6.35 13.60 6.50
N GLY A 20 -5.76 13.97 7.64
CA GLY A 20 -4.31 14.15 7.76
C GLY A 20 -3.88 15.58 8.08
N ASP A 21 -2.59 15.83 7.89
CA ASP A 21 -1.89 17.08 8.09
C ASP A 21 -0.70 17.14 7.11
N TYR A 22 -0.24 18.34 6.75
CA TYR A 22 0.88 18.53 5.82
C TYR A 22 2.20 17.87 6.28
N LEU A 23 2.35 17.59 7.57
CA LEU A 23 3.53 16.97 8.15
C LEU A 23 3.39 15.46 8.38
N CYS A 24 2.35 14.82 7.85
CA CYS A 24 2.04 13.42 8.12
C CYS A 24 1.76 12.62 6.85
N ASP A 25 1.97 11.30 6.93
CA ASP A 25 1.48 10.37 5.92
C ASP A 25 -0.05 10.27 5.94
N ALA A 26 -0.62 9.77 4.83
CA ALA A 26 -2.05 9.57 4.69
C ALA A 26 -2.62 8.64 5.80
N PRO A 27 -3.72 9.01 6.47
CA PRO A 27 -4.52 8.05 7.22
C PRO A 27 -5.39 7.22 6.26
N LEU A 28 -5.82 6.03 6.68
CA LEU A 28 -6.71 5.16 5.89
C LEU A 28 -8.02 5.85 5.49
N ASP A 29 -8.52 6.79 6.31
CA ASP A 29 -9.67 7.63 5.99
C ASP A 29 -9.48 8.47 4.71
N LEU A 30 -8.26 8.99 4.48
CA LEU A 30 -7.94 9.73 3.26
C LEU A 30 -7.90 8.77 2.05
N ILE A 31 -7.28 7.61 2.21
CA ILE A 31 -7.21 6.57 1.16
C ILE A 31 -8.63 6.16 0.74
N ARG A 32 -9.49 5.81 1.71
CA ARG A 32 -10.90 5.47 1.44
C ARG A 32 -11.65 6.59 0.74
N SER A 33 -11.46 7.85 1.18
CA SER A 33 -12.09 9.01 0.54
C SER A 33 -11.62 9.19 -0.91
N ALA A 34 -10.33 8.98 -1.19
CA ALA A 34 -9.78 9.09 -2.53
C ALA A 34 -10.31 7.99 -3.46
N VAL A 35 -10.31 6.73 -2.99
CA VAL A 35 -10.83 5.58 -3.76
C VAL A 35 -12.33 5.72 -4.04
N ASN A 36 -13.11 6.22 -3.08
CA ASN A 36 -14.53 6.54 -3.32
C ASN A 36 -14.69 7.61 -4.41
N ALA A 37 -13.88 8.68 -4.37
CA ALA A 37 -13.92 9.71 -5.40
C ALA A 37 -13.51 9.15 -6.78
N MET A 38 -12.50 8.28 -6.86
CA MET A 38 -12.14 7.59 -8.11
C MET A 38 -13.34 6.86 -8.70
N LYS A 39 -14.08 6.12 -7.87
CA LYS A 39 -15.28 5.38 -8.28
C LYS A 39 -16.40 6.30 -8.76
N ASP A 40 -16.58 7.44 -8.11
CA ASP A 40 -17.57 8.44 -8.52
C ASP A 40 -17.24 9.07 -9.88
N PHE A 41 -15.94 9.30 -10.16
CA PHE A 41 -15.49 9.86 -11.44
C PHE A 41 -15.50 8.85 -12.59
N GLN A 42 -14.99 7.65 -12.35
CA GLN A 42 -14.94 6.57 -13.33
C GLN A 42 -15.24 5.24 -12.62
N PRO A 43 -16.50 4.78 -12.62
CA PRO A 43 -16.88 3.55 -11.92
C PRO A 43 -16.40 2.27 -12.62
N ASN A 44 -16.10 2.33 -13.92
CA ASN A 44 -15.70 1.16 -14.72
C ASN A 44 -14.45 1.48 -15.57
N PRO A 45 -13.28 1.73 -14.94
CA PRO A 45 -12.04 1.84 -15.70
C PRO A 45 -11.65 0.47 -16.27
N ASP A 46 -10.99 0.46 -17.42
CA ASP A 46 -10.50 -0.78 -18.04
C ASP A 46 -9.48 -1.50 -17.15
N PHE A 47 -8.61 -0.73 -16.48
CA PHE A 47 -7.66 -1.21 -15.49
C PHE A 47 -7.25 -0.08 -14.51
N ILE A 48 -6.67 -0.46 -13.39
CA ILE A 48 -6.05 0.44 -12.41
C ILE A 48 -4.59 0.02 -12.19
N MET A 49 -3.66 0.97 -12.33
CA MET A 49 -2.25 0.78 -11.99
C MET A 49 -2.00 1.33 -10.58
N TRP A 50 -1.41 0.51 -9.71
CA TRP A 50 -1.07 0.87 -8.33
C TRP A 50 0.41 0.62 -8.10
N THR A 51 1.18 1.69 -7.93
CA THR A 51 2.65 1.64 -7.94
C THR A 51 3.28 1.61 -6.55
N GLY A 52 2.56 1.09 -5.55
CA GLY A 52 3.08 0.86 -4.20
C GLY A 52 3.38 2.14 -3.40
N ASP A 53 4.33 2.01 -2.46
CA ASP A 53 4.66 2.96 -1.39
C ASP A 53 3.50 3.16 -0.40
N ASP A 54 3.02 2.04 0.13
CA ASP A 54 1.85 1.94 1.00
C ASP A 54 2.17 2.29 2.46
N THR A 55 3.41 2.03 2.88
CA THR A 55 3.78 2.14 4.30
C THR A 55 4.30 3.52 4.69
N ALA A 56 3.89 3.96 5.87
CA ALA A 56 4.24 5.29 6.42
C ALA A 56 5.76 5.50 6.56
N HIS A 57 6.21 6.75 6.45
CA HIS A 57 7.59 7.20 6.62
C HIS A 57 8.02 7.27 8.10
N VAL A 58 8.03 6.11 8.77
CA VAL A 58 8.60 5.97 10.13
C VAL A 58 9.76 5.01 10.18
N ASP A 59 10.50 5.11 11.29
CA ASP A 59 11.65 4.27 11.62
C ASP A 59 11.25 2.78 11.60
N ASP A 60 12.09 1.95 10.99
CA ASP A 60 11.87 0.51 10.82
C ASP A 60 11.58 -0.21 12.15
N LYS A 61 12.00 0.34 13.30
CA LYS A 61 11.69 -0.25 14.61
C LYS A 61 10.19 -0.33 14.93
N TYR A 62 9.36 0.42 14.22
CA TYR A 62 7.89 0.38 14.33
C TYR A 62 7.24 -0.57 13.31
N PHE A 63 8.04 -1.22 12.46
CA PHE A 63 7.59 -2.14 11.43
C PHE A 63 8.11 -3.55 11.65
N SER A 64 7.44 -4.47 11.00
CA SER A 64 7.81 -5.87 10.80
C SER A 64 7.25 -6.32 9.45
N THR A 65 7.67 -7.49 8.97
CA THR A 65 7.06 -8.15 7.80
C THR A 65 5.53 -8.20 7.93
N ASP A 66 5.01 -8.59 9.10
CA ASP A 66 3.55 -8.63 9.34
C ASP A 66 2.87 -7.27 9.29
N THR A 67 3.55 -6.23 9.80
CA THR A 67 3.00 -4.87 9.79
C THR A 67 2.91 -4.34 8.38
N VAL A 68 3.95 -4.54 7.56
CA VAL A 68 3.96 -4.15 6.15
C VAL A 68 2.88 -4.90 5.40
N PHE A 69 2.82 -6.23 5.53
CA PHE A 69 1.78 -7.05 4.89
C PHE A 69 0.37 -6.59 5.27
N SER A 70 0.11 -6.32 6.55
CA SER A 70 -1.23 -5.91 7.00
C SER A 70 -1.65 -4.57 6.40
N ILE A 71 -0.73 -3.64 6.21
CA ILE A 71 -1.03 -2.34 5.56
C ILE A 71 -1.36 -2.54 4.08
N ILE A 72 -0.58 -3.36 3.38
CA ILE A 72 -0.84 -3.69 1.96
C ILE A 72 -2.20 -4.40 1.85
N ALA A 73 -2.54 -5.29 2.77
CA ALA A 73 -3.83 -5.98 2.84
C ALA A 73 -4.99 -5.01 3.08
N ASP A 74 -4.87 -4.05 4.00
CA ASP A 74 -5.89 -3.04 4.26
C ASP A 74 -6.19 -2.19 3.01
N ILE A 75 -5.15 -1.77 2.28
CA ILE A 75 -5.31 -0.98 1.05
C ILE A 75 -5.90 -1.85 -0.07
N THR A 76 -5.41 -3.08 -0.21
CA THR A 76 -5.94 -4.07 -1.15
C THR A 76 -7.44 -4.29 -0.94
N GLU A 77 -7.88 -4.43 0.31
CA GLU A 77 -9.30 -4.57 0.65
C GLU A 77 -10.11 -3.33 0.21
N VAL A 78 -9.62 -2.12 0.49
CA VAL A 78 -10.30 -0.87 0.09
C VAL A 78 -10.46 -0.79 -1.43
N LEU A 79 -9.42 -1.14 -2.18
CA LEU A 79 -9.42 -1.15 -3.63
C LEU A 79 -10.37 -2.21 -4.18
N ASN A 80 -10.27 -3.45 -3.71
CA ASN A 80 -11.08 -4.57 -4.17
C ASN A 80 -12.57 -4.36 -3.89
N ASN A 81 -12.92 -3.85 -2.70
CA ASN A 81 -14.31 -3.53 -2.35
C ASN A 81 -14.89 -2.41 -3.23
N SER A 82 -14.05 -1.48 -3.68
CA SER A 82 -14.49 -0.36 -4.50
C SER A 82 -14.61 -0.74 -5.98
N PHE A 83 -13.70 -1.59 -6.46
CA PHE A 83 -13.57 -1.99 -7.87
C PHE A 83 -13.47 -3.52 -8.03
N PRO A 84 -14.49 -4.29 -7.64
CA PRO A 84 -14.42 -5.76 -7.56
C PRO A 84 -14.31 -6.47 -8.91
N ASN A 85 -14.60 -5.77 -10.02
CA ASN A 85 -14.56 -6.32 -11.38
C ASN A 85 -13.53 -5.60 -12.26
N THR A 86 -12.62 -4.83 -11.66
CA THR A 86 -11.59 -4.10 -12.39
C THR A 86 -10.27 -4.83 -12.28
N MET A 87 -9.57 -4.91 -13.40
CA MET A 87 -8.22 -5.42 -13.47
C MET A 87 -7.24 -4.46 -12.77
N PHE A 88 -6.44 -4.99 -11.83
CA PHE A 88 -5.38 -4.23 -11.17
C PHE A 88 -4.01 -4.67 -11.71
N MET A 89 -3.11 -3.69 -11.86
CA MET A 89 -1.68 -3.90 -12.12
C MET A 89 -0.89 -3.33 -10.94
N PRO A 90 -0.77 -4.09 -9.84
CA PRO A 90 -0.06 -3.65 -8.65
C PRO A 90 1.46 -3.86 -8.80
N VAL A 91 2.24 -2.98 -8.20
CA VAL A 91 3.71 -3.06 -8.12
C VAL A 91 4.13 -2.65 -6.71
N MET A 92 5.08 -3.37 -6.12
CA MET A 92 5.65 -3.00 -4.82
C MET A 92 6.62 -1.82 -4.95
N GLY A 93 6.42 -0.81 -4.12
CA GLY A 93 7.32 0.32 -3.93
C GLY A 93 8.48 -0.02 -3.00
N ASN A 94 9.42 0.91 -2.84
CA ASN A 94 10.57 0.67 -1.96
C ASN A 94 10.18 0.69 -0.48
N HIS A 95 9.03 1.25 -0.11
CA HIS A 95 8.47 1.21 1.24
C HIS A 95 7.67 -0.06 1.55
N ASP A 96 7.39 -0.91 0.56
CA ASP A 96 6.52 -2.09 0.71
C ASP A 96 7.32 -3.34 1.10
N TYR A 97 8.47 -3.13 1.73
CA TYR A 97 9.30 -4.20 2.24
C TYR A 97 9.83 -3.90 3.64
N TYR A 98 10.00 -4.94 4.45
CA TYR A 98 10.69 -4.84 5.72
C TYR A 98 12.06 -5.56 5.65
N LYS A 99 13.19 -4.86 5.81
CA LYS A 99 13.35 -3.40 6.00
C LYS A 99 13.17 -2.62 4.70
N LYS A 100 12.82 -1.34 4.82
CA LYS A 100 12.56 -0.50 3.65
C LYS A 100 13.74 -0.46 2.70
N SER A 101 13.45 -0.46 1.40
CA SER A 101 14.42 -0.43 0.31
C SER A 101 15.40 -1.60 0.31
N GLN A 102 15.06 -2.73 0.95
CA GLN A 102 15.88 -3.95 1.03
C GLN A 102 15.15 -5.16 0.43
N LEU A 103 14.34 -4.94 -0.62
CA LEU A 103 13.72 -6.03 -1.38
C LEU A 103 14.85 -6.93 -1.96
N PRO A 104 14.88 -8.23 -1.62
CA PRO A 104 15.94 -9.13 -2.06
C PRO A 104 15.81 -9.45 -3.56
N PRO A 105 16.89 -9.90 -4.23
CA PRO A 105 16.87 -10.29 -5.64
C PRO A 105 16.28 -11.69 -5.89
N GLY A 106 15.56 -12.26 -4.93
CA GLY A 106 15.03 -13.62 -4.97
C GLY A 106 13.86 -13.75 -3.99
N GLU A 107 13.37 -14.98 -3.81
CA GLU A 107 12.19 -15.26 -2.99
C GLU A 107 12.22 -14.58 -1.61
N SER A 108 11.10 -13.96 -1.28
CA SER A 108 10.85 -13.37 0.03
C SER A 108 9.51 -13.83 0.59
N GLU A 109 9.46 -14.08 1.89
CA GLU A 109 8.22 -14.36 2.63
C GLU A 109 7.18 -13.24 2.41
N LEU A 110 7.59 -11.97 2.52
CA LEU A 110 6.68 -10.85 2.36
C LEU A 110 6.16 -10.76 0.93
N GLN A 111 7.06 -10.85 -0.04
CA GLN A 111 6.71 -10.77 -1.46
C GLN A 111 5.77 -11.92 -1.85
N SER A 112 6.03 -13.14 -1.36
CA SER A 112 5.15 -14.29 -1.58
C SER A 112 3.77 -14.09 -0.97
N ARG A 113 3.68 -13.56 0.25
CA ARG A 113 2.38 -13.25 0.86
C ARG A 113 1.62 -12.18 0.09
N VAL A 114 2.32 -11.17 -0.45
CA VAL A 114 1.73 -10.13 -1.30
C VAL A 114 1.28 -10.72 -2.64
N ALA A 115 2.05 -11.65 -3.23
CA ALA A 115 1.65 -12.40 -4.42
C ALA A 115 0.33 -13.15 -4.19
N ASP A 116 0.23 -13.89 -3.09
CA ASP A 116 -0.98 -14.64 -2.71
C ASP A 116 -2.18 -13.70 -2.49
N LEU A 117 -1.95 -12.56 -1.84
CA LEU A 117 -2.99 -11.53 -1.64
C LEU A 117 -3.49 -10.96 -2.98
N TRP A 118 -2.62 -10.84 -3.97
CA TRP A 118 -2.92 -10.30 -5.30
C TRP A 118 -3.18 -11.38 -6.36
N GLU A 119 -3.30 -12.66 -5.97
CA GLU A 119 -3.47 -13.80 -6.88
C GLU A 119 -4.57 -13.53 -7.92
N GLN A 120 -5.74 -13.05 -7.45
CA GLN A 120 -6.88 -12.72 -8.31
C GLN A 120 -6.60 -11.69 -9.41
N TRP A 121 -5.57 -10.86 -9.26
CA TRP A 121 -5.16 -9.84 -10.24
C TRP A 121 -3.97 -10.30 -11.07
N LEU A 122 -3.07 -11.11 -10.48
CA LEU A 122 -1.87 -11.59 -11.15
C LEU A 122 -2.18 -12.75 -12.12
N LEU A 123 -3.15 -13.61 -11.81
CA LEU A 123 -3.53 -14.74 -12.66
C LEU A 123 -4.06 -14.34 -14.04
N ASP A 124 -4.52 -13.09 -14.21
CA ASP A 124 -4.93 -12.56 -15.51
C ASP A 124 -3.73 -12.36 -16.48
N TYR A 125 -2.50 -12.40 -15.98
CA TYR A 125 -1.27 -12.19 -16.74
C TYR A 125 -0.37 -13.43 -16.69
N PRO A 126 -0.18 -14.13 -17.82
CA PRO A 126 0.64 -15.34 -17.86
C PRO A 126 2.04 -15.13 -17.29
N GLY A 127 2.39 -15.89 -16.26
CA GLY A 127 3.70 -15.85 -15.59
C GLY A 127 3.84 -14.77 -14.50
N ALA A 128 2.90 -13.83 -14.37
CA ALA A 128 3.04 -12.75 -13.40
C ALA A 128 2.94 -13.23 -11.96
N TYR A 129 2.06 -14.20 -11.66
CA TYR A 129 1.93 -14.76 -10.32
C TYR A 129 3.23 -15.46 -9.89
N GLU A 130 3.78 -16.32 -10.75
CA GLU A 130 5.02 -17.05 -10.49
C GLU A 130 6.22 -16.10 -10.42
N GLU A 131 6.35 -15.15 -11.34
CA GLU A 131 7.42 -14.15 -11.31
C GLU A 131 7.36 -13.28 -10.06
N PHE A 132 6.16 -12.99 -9.54
CA PHE A 132 6.03 -12.20 -8.32
C PHE A 132 6.49 -12.95 -7.07
N HIS A 133 6.46 -14.28 -7.04
CA HIS A 133 7.01 -15.05 -5.92
C HIS A 133 8.55 -15.07 -5.88
N HIS A 134 9.21 -14.74 -7.01
CA HIS A 134 10.66 -14.85 -7.21
C HIS A 134 11.37 -13.49 -7.25
#